data_AF-A0A9K3PRS6-F1
#
_entry.id   AF-A0A9K3PRS6-F1
#
_cell.length_a   1.000
_cell.length_b   1.000
_cell.length_c   1.000
_cell.angle_alpha   90.00
_cell.angle_beta   90.00
_cell.angle_gamma   90.00
#
_symmetry.space_group_name_H-M   'P 1'
#
loop_
_entity.id
_entity.type
_entity.pdbx_description
1 polymer ?
#
loop_
_entity_poly.entity_id
_entity_poly.type
_entity_poly.pdbx_seq_one_letter_code
_entity_poly.pdbx_strand_id
1 'polypeptide(L)'
;MGHGDTADSEKYPFGRFLGYEIWKRDPTSPWIKSLWVALTLTGLLYMIFSVNIVSYFSGITDTWDRHHELPANNHPVFSLLALVSATLGLSIFRAHIIVCVSFGVYGLLILTDILSGNAQDSCKKQIKSKTHPWPESWTTENIICYNEMFCEPTRWGRLLRRPGNTLSNVTYLLSSLCIFDSSLRSAYWMSDLIFAVMLLVLAVFSTLWHASNAPWSQYVDIWSMDCCILYLIVRYGCLASQTVLTTLLGTESRISQQLSTSVCVLIYSTIVVGLGKSHSDKYQKRWLHGNCPFSGRARLLGRSNFRGRGQEDVHVVTVCTFAALPVIFTGIPTIIQVLVIGSAGSTVAAMWAFRTLVLGWSYRLFDRWLLDGCVPMNYFTSGRQPSWFCTFCAAIVSPTAVLHFFTGLTLLTGYMHCRSVEEFVSM
;
A
#
# COMPACT_ATOMS: atom_id res chain seq x y z
N MET A 1 17.31 -24.51 -14.75
CA MET A 1 17.45 -23.06 -15.01
C MET A 1 18.33 -22.94 -16.24
N GLY A 2 17.71 -22.67 -17.40
CA GLY A 2 18.36 -22.73 -18.70
C GLY A 2 19.32 -21.56 -18.91
N HIS A 3 20.42 -21.84 -19.60
CA HIS A 3 21.53 -20.95 -19.96
C HIS A 3 21.16 -19.77 -20.91
N GLY A 4 19.92 -19.29 -20.91
CA GLY A 4 19.46 -18.19 -21.77
C GLY A 4 19.47 -16.79 -21.14
N ASP A 5 19.60 -16.68 -19.82
CA ASP A 5 19.46 -15.39 -19.09
C ASP A 5 20.78 -14.63 -18.84
N THR A 6 21.94 -15.16 -19.25
CA THR A 6 23.23 -14.54 -18.92
C THR A 6 23.48 -13.25 -19.70
N ALA A 7 23.22 -13.21 -21.00
CA ALA A 7 23.50 -12.02 -21.82
C ALA A 7 22.64 -10.80 -21.45
N ASP A 8 21.38 -11.01 -21.06
CA ASP A 8 20.47 -9.92 -20.71
C ASP A 8 20.61 -9.46 -19.25
N SER A 9 21.02 -10.36 -18.35
CA SER A 9 21.40 -9.99 -16.97
C SER A 9 22.69 -9.19 -16.92
N GLU A 10 23.57 -9.33 -17.91
CA GLU A 10 24.77 -8.49 -18.08
C GLU A 10 24.42 -7.04 -18.47
N LYS A 11 23.41 -6.83 -19.32
CA LYS A 11 23.05 -5.48 -19.82
C LYS A 11 22.51 -4.57 -18.71
N TYR A 12 21.66 -5.12 -17.84
CA TYR A 12 21.09 -4.42 -16.68
C TYR A 12 21.27 -5.30 -15.45
N PRO A 13 22.42 -5.24 -14.74
CA PRO A 13 22.65 -6.11 -13.59
C PRO A 13 21.76 -5.72 -12.41
N PHE A 14 21.33 -6.72 -11.65
CA PHE A 14 20.55 -6.54 -10.43
C PHE A 14 21.30 -5.64 -9.44
N GLY A 15 20.57 -4.75 -8.79
CA GLY A 15 21.08 -3.81 -7.79
C GLY A 15 21.62 -2.49 -8.33
N ARG A 16 21.49 -2.20 -9.63
CA ARG A 16 21.90 -0.91 -10.21
C ARG A 16 20.75 0.07 -10.40
N PHE A 17 21.06 1.36 -10.36
CA PHE A 17 20.10 2.41 -10.67
C PHE A 17 19.74 2.38 -12.17
N LEU A 18 18.45 2.25 -12.48
CA LEU A 18 17.95 2.25 -13.87
C LEU A 18 17.64 3.66 -14.37
N GLY A 19 17.56 4.66 -13.49
CA GLY A 19 17.15 6.01 -13.87
C GLY A 19 18.07 6.67 -14.90
N TYR A 20 19.37 6.38 -14.90
CA TYR A 20 20.28 6.85 -15.96
C TYR A 20 19.92 6.28 -17.34
N GLU A 21 19.61 4.98 -17.39
CA GLU A 21 19.25 4.28 -18.63
C GLU A 21 17.88 4.74 -19.14
N ILE A 22 16.92 4.93 -18.24
CA ILE A 22 15.62 5.53 -18.54
C ILE A 22 15.82 6.95 -19.10
N TRP A 23 16.63 7.78 -18.43
CA TRP A 23 16.91 9.15 -18.84
C TRP A 23 17.55 9.22 -20.23
N LYS A 24 18.50 8.32 -20.51
CA LYS A 24 19.22 8.27 -21.79
C LYS A 24 18.33 7.84 -22.94
N ARG A 25 17.42 6.88 -22.71
CA ARG A 25 16.53 6.35 -23.75
C ARG A 25 15.31 7.22 -24.02
N ASP A 26 14.83 7.96 -23.02
CA ASP A 26 13.66 8.80 -23.20
C ASP A 26 13.94 9.91 -24.24
N PRO A 27 13.14 10.04 -25.32
CA PRO A 27 13.36 11.05 -26.36
C PRO A 27 13.02 12.49 -25.90
N THR A 28 12.41 12.65 -24.72
CA THR A 28 12.01 13.96 -24.20
C THR A 28 13.22 14.88 -23.98
N SER A 29 13.03 16.19 -24.23
CA SER A 29 14.07 17.21 -23.96
C SER A 29 14.60 17.12 -22.53
N PRO A 30 15.93 17.22 -22.30
CA PRO A 30 16.52 17.22 -20.96
C PRO A 30 15.90 18.25 -20.01
N TRP A 31 15.54 19.43 -20.53
CA TRP A 31 14.89 20.48 -19.73
C TRP A 31 13.51 20.06 -19.23
N ILE A 32 12.71 19.41 -20.08
CA ILE A 32 11.38 18.92 -19.71
C ILE A 32 11.52 17.79 -18.68
N LYS A 33 12.46 16.87 -18.86
CA LYS A 33 12.75 15.81 -17.88
C LYS A 33 13.13 16.39 -16.52
N SER A 34 14.05 17.35 -16.49
CA SER A 34 14.49 18.03 -15.27
C SER A 34 13.34 18.77 -14.59
N LEU A 35 12.49 19.44 -15.35
CA LEU A 35 11.29 20.12 -14.82
C LEU A 35 10.34 19.11 -14.17
N TRP A 36 10.06 17.98 -14.81
CA TRP A 36 9.21 16.93 -14.24
C TRP A 36 9.79 16.36 -12.95
N VAL A 37 11.09 16.07 -12.91
CA VAL A 37 11.76 15.60 -11.69
C VAL A 37 11.65 16.65 -10.58
N ALA A 38 11.92 17.92 -10.88
CA ALA A 38 11.80 19.01 -9.91
C ALA A 38 10.37 19.14 -9.38
N LEU A 39 9.36 19.16 -10.26
CA LEU A 39 7.95 19.25 -9.89
C LEU A 39 7.52 18.06 -9.02
N THR A 40 7.94 16.84 -9.35
CA THR A 40 7.66 15.65 -8.55
C THR A 40 8.29 15.76 -7.15
N LEU A 41 9.57 16.14 -7.05
CA LEU A 41 10.26 16.27 -5.77
C LEU A 41 9.64 17.39 -4.91
N THR A 42 9.37 18.54 -5.51
CA THR A 42 8.70 19.65 -4.83
C THR A 42 7.29 19.27 -4.38
N GLY A 43 6.53 18.54 -5.21
CA GLY A 43 5.20 18.05 -4.85
C GLY A 43 5.22 17.07 -3.68
N LEU A 44 6.14 16.10 -3.69
CA LEU A 44 6.31 15.15 -2.58
C LEU A 44 6.75 15.85 -1.29
N LEU A 45 7.67 16.81 -1.38
CA LEU A 45 8.10 17.60 -0.24
C LEU A 45 6.96 18.46 0.31
N TYR A 46 6.21 19.13 -0.57
CA TYR A 46 5.03 19.90 -0.21
C TYR A 46 4.02 19.04 0.57
N MET A 47 3.78 17.80 0.11
CA MET A 47 2.83 16.90 0.76
C MET A 47 3.16 16.55 2.21
N ILE A 48 4.44 16.54 2.59
CA ILE A 48 4.86 16.32 3.98
C ILE A 48 4.40 17.46 4.90
N PHE A 49 4.27 18.67 4.34
CA PHE A 49 3.94 19.91 5.05
C PHE A 49 2.56 20.48 4.70
N SER A 50 1.84 19.88 3.75
CA SER A 50 0.66 20.49 3.13
C SER A 50 -0.45 20.77 4.14
N VAL A 51 -0.69 19.89 5.12
CA VAL A 51 -1.69 20.11 6.17
C VAL A 51 -1.38 21.37 6.99
N ASN A 52 -0.11 21.56 7.38
CA ASN A 52 0.31 22.72 8.15
C ASN A 52 0.22 24.01 7.33
N ILE A 53 0.62 23.95 6.06
CA ILE A 53 0.53 25.08 5.12
C ILE A 53 -0.94 25.45 4.93
N VAL A 54 -1.80 24.48 4.63
CA VAL A 54 -3.23 24.69 4.42
C VAL A 54 -3.87 25.25 5.67
N SER A 55 -3.65 24.64 6.85
CA SER A 55 -4.23 25.16 8.10
C SER A 55 -3.78 26.59 8.40
N TYR A 56 -2.51 26.91 8.18
CA TYR A 56 -1.97 28.26 8.37
C TYR A 56 -2.59 29.30 7.43
N PHE A 57 -2.71 29.00 6.12
CA PHE A 57 -3.18 29.97 5.12
C PHE A 57 -4.69 30.02 4.95
N SER A 58 -5.39 28.91 5.14
CA SER A 58 -6.86 28.85 4.99
C SER A 58 -7.61 29.34 6.23
N GLY A 59 -6.92 29.47 7.37
CA GLY A 59 -7.57 29.76 8.65
C GLY A 59 -8.43 28.61 9.18
N ILE A 60 -8.42 27.45 8.52
CA ILE A 60 -9.11 26.26 8.99
C ILE A 60 -8.37 25.76 10.23
N THR A 61 -9.01 25.96 11.38
CA THR A 61 -8.45 25.70 12.70
C THR A 61 -8.37 24.19 13.01
N ASP A 62 -7.33 23.80 13.74
CA ASP A 62 -7.14 22.50 14.42
C ASP A 62 -8.12 22.28 15.60
N THR A 63 -9.33 22.84 15.52
CA THR A 63 -10.32 22.80 16.60
C THR A 63 -10.72 21.40 16.98
N TRP A 64 -10.80 20.48 16.00
CA TRP A 64 -11.13 19.08 16.26
C TRP A 64 -10.06 18.41 17.15
N ASP A 65 -8.78 18.59 16.83
CA ASP A 65 -7.67 18.01 17.62
C ASP A 65 -7.59 18.62 19.02
N ARG A 66 -7.83 19.94 19.14
CA ARG A 66 -7.90 20.63 20.44
C ARG A 66 -9.08 20.15 21.30
N HIS A 67 -10.25 19.93 20.70
CA HIS A 67 -11.43 19.43 21.40
C HIS A 67 -11.22 18.03 21.97
N HIS A 68 -10.48 17.19 21.24
CA HIS A 68 -10.16 15.82 21.63
C HIS A 68 -8.87 15.70 22.45
N GLU A 69 -8.32 16.83 22.92
CA GLU A 69 -7.08 16.89 23.71
C GLU A 69 -5.95 16.08 23.08
N LEU A 70 -5.78 16.15 21.75
CA LEU A 70 -4.69 15.48 21.04
C LEU A 70 -3.46 16.41 21.02
N PRO A 71 -2.46 16.21 21.88
CA PRO A 71 -1.31 17.11 21.97
C PRO A 71 -0.43 17.00 20.73
N ALA A 72 -0.07 18.15 20.17
CA ALA A 72 0.82 18.27 19.01
C ALA A 72 2.25 17.70 19.27
N ASN A 73 2.65 17.53 20.54
CA ASN A 73 4.04 17.24 20.95
C ASN A 73 4.25 15.88 21.68
N ASN A 74 3.27 14.98 21.74
CA ASN A 74 3.45 13.70 22.43
C ASN A 74 4.20 12.64 21.62
N HIS A 75 4.78 11.67 22.34
CA HIS A 75 5.48 10.51 21.80
C HIS A 75 4.64 9.79 20.72
N PRO A 76 5.18 9.53 19.52
CA PRO A 76 4.41 9.20 18.32
C PRO A 76 3.50 7.96 18.45
N VAL A 77 3.90 6.98 19.25
CA VAL A 77 3.12 5.75 19.49
C VAL A 77 1.89 6.00 20.37
N PHE A 78 2.03 6.74 21.47
CA PHE A 78 0.90 7.10 22.33
C PHE A 78 -0.07 8.01 21.60
N SER A 79 0.46 8.90 20.75
CA SER A 79 -0.33 9.74 19.87
C SER A 79 -1.18 8.93 18.88
N LEU A 80 -0.69 7.81 18.33
CA LEU A 80 -1.47 7.00 17.40
C LEU A 80 -2.62 6.25 18.08
N LEU A 81 -2.42 5.67 19.27
CA LEU A 81 -3.50 4.99 20.01
C LEU A 81 -4.56 5.97 20.51
N ALA A 82 -4.15 7.14 20.99
CA ALA A 82 -5.08 8.21 21.35
C ALA A 82 -5.87 8.68 20.13
N LEU A 83 -5.19 8.85 18.98
CA LEU A 83 -5.83 9.22 17.73
C LEU A 83 -6.85 8.18 17.25
N VAL A 84 -6.50 6.89 17.30
CA VAL A 84 -7.42 5.76 17.02
C VAL A 84 -8.63 5.83 17.95
N SER A 85 -8.41 6.08 19.24
CA SER A 85 -9.48 6.15 20.22
C SER A 85 -10.44 7.30 19.93
N ALA A 86 -9.90 8.50 19.68
CA ALA A 86 -10.69 9.70 19.39
C ALA A 86 -11.45 9.59 18.07
N THR A 87 -10.78 9.24 16.97
CA THR A 87 -11.39 9.24 15.63
C THR A 87 -12.31 8.04 15.36
N LEU A 88 -12.00 6.87 15.92
CA LEU A 88 -12.78 5.64 15.67
C LEU A 88 -13.75 5.33 16.82
N GLY A 89 -13.74 6.13 17.89
CA GLY A 89 -14.50 5.90 19.12
C GLY A 89 -14.09 4.66 19.89
N LEU A 90 -12.99 4.01 19.53
CA LEU A 90 -12.53 2.77 20.18
C LEU A 90 -12.03 3.10 21.59
N SER A 91 -12.36 2.29 22.59
CA SER A 91 -11.68 2.43 23.88
C SER A 91 -10.21 2.06 23.73
N ILE A 92 -9.33 2.71 24.49
CA ILE A 92 -7.89 2.42 24.50
C ILE A 92 -7.65 0.91 24.69
N PHE A 93 -8.40 0.27 25.59
CA PHE A 93 -8.32 -1.18 25.83
C PHE A 93 -8.64 -2.02 24.59
N ARG A 94 -9.71 -1.68 23.85
CA ARG A 94 -10.06 -2.37 22.59
C ARG A 94 -8.99 -2.18 21.53
N ALA A 95 -8.47 -0.96 21.38
CA ALA A 95 -7.38 -0.68 20.46
C ALA A 95 -6.13 -1.52 20.79
N HIS A 96 -5.78 -1.65 22.08
CA HIS A 96 -4.70 -2.54 22.52
C HIS A 96 -4.96 -4.01 22.19
N ILE A 97 -6.18 -4.52 22.42
CA ILE A 97 -6.53 -5.90 22.03
C ILE A 97 -6.33 -6.10 20.52
N ILE A 98 -6.81 -5.17 19.70
CA ILE A 98 -6.69 -5.25 18.24
C ILE A 98 -5.21 -5.26 17.81
N VAL A 99 -4.37 -4.43 18.44
CA VAL A 99 -2.90 -4.46 18.24
C VAL A 99 -2.33 -5.84 18.63
N CYS A 100 -2.62 -6.32 19.83
CA CYS A 100 -2.15 -7.62 20.33
C CYS A 100 -2.59 -8.79 19.43
N VAL A 101 -3.84 -8.80 18.96
CA VAL A 101 -4.35 -9.82 18.04
C VAL A 101 -3.62 -9.76 16.71
N SER A 102 -3.46 -8.55 16.13
CA SER A 102 -2.78 -8.37 14.85
C SER A 102 -1.34 -8.86 14.91
N PHE A 103 -0.56 -8.40 15.89
CA PHE A 103 0.82 -8.84 16.06
C PHE A 103 0.91 -10.30 16.51
N GLY A 104 -0.05 -10.80 17.29
CA GLY A 104 -0.13 -12.20 17.71
C GLY A 104 -0.29 -13.16 16.55
N VAL A 105 -1.16 -12.84 15.57
CA VAL A 105 -1.35 -13.65 14.35
C VAL A 105 -0.03 -13.78 13.57
N TYR A 106 0.68 -12.67 13.35
CA TYR A 106 1.96 -12.71 12.63
C TYR A 106 3.09 -13.31 13.47
N GLY A 107 3.07 -13.16 14.80
CA GLY A 107 3.95 -13.87 15.72
C GLY A 107 3.77 -15.39 15.64
N LEU A 108 2.52 -15.85 15.54
CA LEU A 108 2.20 -17.26 15.28
C LEU A 108 2.76 -17.72 13.93
N LEU A 109 2.61 -16.94 12.86
CA LEU A 109 3.18 -17.27 11.54
C LEU A 109 4.72 -17.42 11.58
N ILE A 110 5.42 -16.54 12.32
CA ILE A 110 6.87 -16.64 12.53
C ILE A 110 7.20 -17.93 13.27
N LEU A 111 6.48 -18.22 14.36
CA LEU A 111 6.68 -19.44 15.14
C LEU A 111 6.46 -20.69 14.29
N THR A 112 5.40 -20.72 13.47
CA THR A 112 5.14 -21.82 12.54
C THR A 112 6.28 -21.97 11.52
N ASP A 113 6.80 -20.89 10.93
CA ASP A 113 7.96 -20.97 10.02
C ASP A 113 9.21 -21.56 10.67
N ILE A 114 9.49 -21.17 11.93
CA ILE A 114 10.63 -21.68 12.70
C ILE A 114 10.47 -23.17 12.96
N LEU A 115 9.32 -23.59 13.48
CA LEU A 115 9.03 -24.99 13.81
C LEU A 115 9.05 -25.88 12.56
N SER A 116 8.40 -25.45 11.46
CA SER A 116 8.42 -26.18 10.19
C SER A 116 9.82 -26.28 9.59
N GLY A 117 10.62 -25.23 9.73
CA GLY A 117 12.02 -25.22 9.30
C GLY A 117 12.91 -26.22 10.04
N ASN A 118 12.82 -26.23 11.37
CA ASN A 118 13.60 -27.13 12.21
C ASN A 118 13.25 -28.61 11.97
N ALA A 119 11.96 -28.90 11.74
CA ALA A 119 11.49 -30.24 11.39
C ALA A 119 12.07 -30.68 10.03
N GLN A 120 12.11 -29.78 9.04
CA GLN A 120 12.65 -30.10 7.72
C GLN A 120 14.17 -30.34 7.74
N ASP A 121 14.93 -29.55 8.50
CA ASP A 121 16.38 -29.73 8.59
C ASP A 121 16.76 -31.02 9.34
N SER A 122 15.92 -31.46 10.29
CA SER A 122 16.05 -32.76 10.95
C SER A 122 15.78 -33.93 9.99
N CYS A 123 14.82 -33.77 9.07
CA CYS A 123 14.39 -34.81 8.12
C CYS A 123 15.25 -34.87 6.83
N LYS A 124 15.95 -33.78 6.47
CA LYS A 124 16.89 -33.73 5.32
C LYS A 124 18.04 -34.74 5.41
N LYS A 125 18.31 -35.32 6.59
CA LYS A 125 19.23 -36.45 6.72
C LYS A 125 18.69 -37.76 6.12
N GLN A 126 17.40 -37.83 5.75
CA GLN A 126 16.76 -39.11 5.42
C GLN A 126 16.03 -39.17 4.08
N ILE A 127 15.51 -38.07 3.51
CA ILE A 127 14.76 -38.13 2.24
C ILE A 127 15.06 -36.90 1.34
N LYS A 128 15.58 -37.15 0.14
CA LYS A 128 15.82 -36.15 -0.94
C LYS A 128 14.53 -35.62 -1.60
N SER A 129 13.36 -35.83 -1.02
CA SER A 129 12.11 -35.32 -1.60
C SER A 129 11.93 -33.86 -1.19
N LYS A 130 11.75 -33.01 -2.20
CA LYS A 130 11.40 -31.60 -2.06
C LYS A 130 9.98 -31.47 -1.49
N THR A 131 9.77 -31.77 -0.21
CA THR A 131 8.51 -31.41 0.45
C THR A 131 8.48 -29.89 0.62
N HIS A 132 7.83 -29.22 -0.33
CA HIS A 132 7.51 -27.81 -0.21
C HIS A 132 6.35 -27.63 0.77
N PRO A 133 6.38 -26.61 1.65
CA PRO A 133 5.30 -26.37 2.62
C PRO A 133 4.00 -25.87 1.97
N TRP A 134 4.00 -25.66 0.66
CA TRP A 134 2.88 -25.12 -0.11
C TRP A 134 2.40 -26.14 -1.14
N PRO A 135 1.09 -26.18 -1.48
CA PRO A 135 0.56 -27.08 -2.49
C PRO A 135 1.25 -26.91 -3.85
N GLU A 136 1.57 -28.02 -4.53
CA GLU A 136 2.16 -27.98 -5.88
C GLU A 136 1.25 -27.30 -6.90
N SER A 137 -0.07 -27.47 -6.74
CA SER A 137 -1.10 -26.84 -7.59
C SER A 137 -1.06 -25.31 -7.58
N TRP A 138 -0.40 -24.70 -6.58
CA TRP A 138 -0.27 -23.24 -6.49
C TRP A 138 0.86 -22.68 -7.37
N THR A 139 1.64 -23.54 -8.05
CA THR A 139 2.74 -23.14 -8.96
C THR A 139 3.77 -22.22 -8.29
N THR A 140 4.02 -22.44 -7.00
CA THR A 140 4.87 -21.57 -6.17
C THR A 140 6.33 -21.49 -6.66
N GLU A 141 6.78 -22.40 -7.53
CA GLU A 141 8.11 -22.33 -8.14
C GLU A 141 8.25 -21.19 -9.18
N ASN A 142 7.14 -20.61 -9.64
CA ASN A 142 7.15 -19.51 -10.59
C ASN A 142 7.49 -18.17 -9.90
N ILE A 143 8.77 -17.82 -9.90
CA ILE A 143 9.28 -16.61 -9.26
C ILE A 143 9.50 -15.44 -10.23
N ILE A 144 9.21 -15.60 -11.53
CA ILE A 144 9.62 -14.63 -12.56
C ILE A 144 8.98 -13.27 -12.28
N CYS A 145 7.65 -13.22 -12.20
CA CYS A 145 6.91 -11.99 -11.89
C CYS A 145 7.34 -11.37 -10.56
N TYR A 146 7.45 -12.20 -9.51
CA TYR A 146 7.86 -11.73 -8.18
C TYR A 146 9.24 -11.07 -8.22
N ASN A 147 10.22 -11.74 -8.83
CA ASN A 147 11.58 -11.24 -8.94
C ASN A 147 11.69 -10.04 -9.87
N GLU A 148 10.71 -9.74 -10.71
CA GLU A 148 10.68 -8.49 -11.47
C GLU A 148 9.99 -7.35 -10.73
N MET A 149 9.13 -7.65 -9.75
CA MET A 149 8.40 -6.64 -8.97
C MET A 149 9.08 -6.24 -7.66
N PHE A 150 9.83 -7.16 -7.06
CA PHE A 150 10.29 -7.05 -5.68
C PHE A 150 11.74 -7.48 -5.54
N CYS A 151 12.42 -6.89 -4.57
CA CYS A 151 13.84 -7.12 -4.37
C CYS A 151 14.13 -8.21 -3.33
N GLU A 152 13.28 -8.37 -2.30
CA GLU A 152 13.50 -9.32 -1.19
C GLU A 152 13.76 -10.74 -1.71
N PRO A 153 14.80 -11.48 -1.24
CA PRO A 153 15.19 -12.81 -1.75
C PRO A 153 14.33 -13.98 -1.25
N THR A 154 14.33 -15.11 -1.98
CA THR A 154 13.42 -16.23 -1.70
C THR A 154 14.07 -17.18 -0.72
N ARG A 155 13.40 -17.47 0.39
CA ARG A 155 13.79 -18.57 1.29
C ARG A 155 13.17 -19.88 0.83
N TRP A 156 13.89 -20.62 0.00
CA TRP A 156 13.42 -21.91 -0.50
C TRP A 156 13.20 -22.94 0.62
N GLY A 157 12.11 -23.70 0.51
CA GLY A 157 11.72 -24.71 1.49
C GLY A 157 11.09 -24.15 2.77
N ARG A 158 11.07 -22.83 2.97
CA ARG A 158 10.45 -22.18 4.14
C ARG A 158 8.99 -21.85 3.90
N LEU A 159 8.22 -21.77 4.98
CA LEU A 159 6.81 -21.35 4.95
C LEU A 159 6.74 -19.87 4.55
N LEU A 160 7.52 -19.03 5.23
CA LEU A 160 7.65 -17.61 4.93
C LEU A 160 8.80 -17.39 3.96
N ARG A 161 8.51 -17.42 2.66
CA ARG A 161 9.54 -17.24 1.62
C ARG A 161 10.13 -15.83 1.59
N ARG A 162 9.34 -14.81 1.95
CA ARG A 162 9.69 -13.39 1.87
C ARG A 162 9.24 -12.68 3.16
N PRO A 163 9.91 -12.95 4.29
CA PRO A 163 9.41 -12.58 5.61
C PRO A 163 9.15 -11.08 5.76
N GLY A 164 9.95 -10.19 5.20
CA GLY A 164 9.69 -8.74 5.27
C GLY A 164 8.37 -8.38 4.63
N ASN A 165 8.21 -8.76 3.36
CA ASN A 165 7.02 -8.45 2.58
C ASN A 165 5.77 -9.15 3.12
N THR A 166 5.92 -10.33 3.72
CA THR A 166 4.81 -11.02 4.38
C THR A 166 4.42 -10.32 5.68
N LEU A 167 5.37 -10.08 6.58
CA LEU A 167 5.09 -9.61 7.94
C LEU A 167 4.64 -8.14 7.97
N SER A 168 5.05 -7.33 6.99
CA SER A 168 4.59 -5.94 6.86
C SER A 168 3.07 -5.79 6.69
N ASN A 169 2.39 -6.85 6.23
CA ASN A 169 0.93 -6.88 6.09
C ASN A 169 0.18 -6.88 7.43
N VAL A 170 0.89 -6.95 8.56
CA VAL A 170 0.30 -6.75 9.90
C VAL A 170 -0.44 -5.44 10.02
N THR A 171 0.02 -4.40 9.31
CA THR A 171 -0.63 -3.08 9.31
C THR A 171 -1.96 -3.09 8.56
N TYR A 172 -2.12 -3.88 7.48
CA TYR A 172 -3.41 -4.06 6.81
C TYR A 172 -4.40 -4.82 7.71
N LEU A 173 -3.93 -5.87 8.41
CA LEU A 173 -4.77 -6.60 9.37
C LEU A 173 -5.21 -5.69 10.52
N LEU A 174 -4.26 -4.94 11.09
CA LEU A 174 -4.54 -3.95 12.13
C LEU A 174 -5.59 -2.94 11.69
N SER A 175 -5.40 -2.37 10.49
CA SER A 175 -6.32 -1.39 9.90
C SER A 175 -7.71 -1.98 9.72
N SER A 176 -7.79 -3.18 9.14
CA SER A 176 -9.05 -3.89 8.92
C SER A 176 -9.80 -4.08 10.24
N LEU A 177 -9.15 -4.59 11.29
CA LEU A 177 -9.78 -4.86 12.58
C LEU A 177 -10.24 -3.57 13.29
N CYS A 178 -9.43 -2.50 13.24
CA CYS A 178 -9.82 -1.19 13.76
C CYS A 178 -11.06 -0.63 13.05
N ILE A 179 -11.07 -0.69 11.71
CA ILE A 179 -12.17 -0.16 10.90
C ILE A 179 -13.42 -1.01 11.12
N PHE A 180 -13.28 -2.34 11.17
CA PHE A 180 -14.38 -3.27 11.42
C PHE A 180 -15.11 -2.96 12.74
N ASP A 181 -14.40 -2.84 13.87
CA ASP A 181 -15.02 -2.51 15.18
C ASP A 181 -15.62 -1.09 15.18
N SER A 182 -15.01 -0.15 14.46
CA SER A 182 -15.51 1.24 14.37
C SER A 182 -16.71 1.41 13.43
N SER A 183 -16.87 0.54 12.43
CA SER A 183 -17.78 0.73 11.30
C SER A 183 -19.23 0.91 11.74
N LEU A 184 -19.68 0.14 12.74
CA LEU A 184 -21.07 0.18 13.23
C LEU A 184 -21.45 1.52 13.90
N ARG A 185 -20.47 2.39 14.17
CA ARG A 185 -20.66 3.72 14.78
C ARG A 185 -20.57 4.85 13.75
N SER A 186 -20.47 4.49 12.47
CA SER A 186 -20.38 5.42 11.36
C SER A 186 -21.72 5.60 10.68
N ALA A 187 -22.03 6.81 10.21
CA ALA A 187 -23.22 7.02 9.38
C ALA A 187 -23.13 6.20 8.09
N TYR A 188 -21.91 5.92 7.62
CA TYR A 188 -21.64 5.15 6.43
C TYR A 188 -21.18 3.71 6.75
N TRP A 189 -21.64 3.17 7.87
CA TRP A 189 -21.23 1.86 8.39
C TRP A 189 -21.11 0.76 7.33
N MET A 190 -22.03 0.70 6.35
CA MET A 190 -22.04 -0.33 5.31
C MET A 190 -20.84 -0.21 4.37
N SER A 191 -20.52 0.99 3.88
CA SER A 191 -19.34 1.17 3.02
C SER A 191 -18.05 0.94 3.79
N ASP A 192 -18.05 1.29 5.08
CA ASP A 192 -16.90 1.17 5.97
C ASP A 192 -16.64 -0.31 6.31
N LEU A 193 -17.71 -1.09 6.45
CA LEU A 193 -17.66 -2.54 6.59
C LEU A 193 -17.12 -3.22 5.33
N ILE A 194 -17.58 -2.82 4.13
CA ILE A 194 -17.03 -3.33 2.87
C ILE A 194 -15.54 -2.99 2.77
N PHE A 195 -15.14 -1.77 3.16
CA PHE A 195 -13.73 -1.37 3.17
C PHE A 195 -12.89 -2.18 4.15
N ALA A 196 -13.38 -2.42 5.38
CA ALA A 196 -12.73 -3.27 6.36
C ALA A 196 -12.54 -4.70 5.84
N VAL A 197 -13.55 -5.26 5.17
CA VAL A 197 -13.48 -6.59 4.54
C VAL A 197 -12.46 -6.60 3.40
N MET A 198 -12.44 -5.58 2.54
CA MET A 198 -11.44 -5.50 1.46
C MET A 198 -10.01 -5.38 2.01
N LEU A 199 -9.81 -4.66 3.12
CA LEU A 199 -8.52 -4.62 3.83
C LEU A 199 -8.13 -5.97 4.43
N LEU A 200 -9.11 -6.75 4.93
CA LEU A 200 -8.85 -8.11 5.42
C LEU A 200 -8.43 -9.03 4.27
N VAL A 201 -9.14 -8.96 3.15
CA VAL A 201 -8.80 -9.67 1.90
C VAL A 201 -7.39 -9.30 1.48
N LEU A 202 -7.04 -8.01 1.45
CA LEU A 202 -5.69 -7.54 1.15
C LEU A 202 -4.66 -8.14 2.11
N ALA A 203 -4.88 -8.05 3.43
CA ALA A 203 -3.96 -8.59 4.42
C ALA A 203 -3.71 -10.09 4.23
N VAL A 204 -4.76 -10.88 3.99
CA VAL A 204 -4.68 -12.33 3.79
C VAL A 204 -3.99 -12.68 2.47
N PHE A 205 -4.43 -12.11 1.35
CA PHE A 205 -3.90 -12.49 0.04
C PHE A 205 -2.53 -11.91 -0.25
N SER A 206 -2.19 -10.73 0.29
CA SER A 206 -0.83 -10.22 0.29
C SER A 206 0.10 -11.12 1.11
N THR A 207 -0.35 -11.56 2.31
CA THR A 207 0.40 -12.54 3.12
C THR A 207 0.64 -13.84 2.36
N LEU A 208 -0.39 -14.41 1.74
CA LEU A 208 -0.28 -15.63 0.93
C LEU A 208 0.65 -15.43 -0.26
N TRP A 209 0.53 -14.31 -0.98
CA TRP A 209 1.37 -14.00 -2.13
C TRP A 209 2.83 -13.91 -1.74
N HIS A 210 3.19 -13.13 -0.71
CA HIS A 210 4.59 -12.98 -0.31
C HIS A 210 5.15 -14.21 0.41
N ALA A 211 4.32 -14.95 1.14
CA ALA A 211 4.76 -16.17 1.83
C ALA A 211 5.00 -17.33 0.86
N SER A 212 4.20 -17.44 -0.21
CA SER A 212 4.23 -18.60 -1.12
C SER A 212 4.77 -18.31 -2.52
N ASN A 213 4.66 -17.09 -3.02
CA ASN A 213 4.78 -16.72 -4.45
C ASN A 213 3.71 -17.37 -5.35
N ALA A 214 2.51 -17.66 -4.85
CA ALA A 214 1.43 -18.22 -5.66
C ALA A 214 0.84 -17.16 -6.62
N PRO A 215 0.98 -17.30 -7.96
CA PRO A 215 0.56 -16.26 -8.90
C PRO A 215 -0.92 -15.89 -8.81
N TRP A 216 -1.78 -16.85 -8.49
CA TRP A 216 -3.22 -16.61 -8.38
C TRP A 216 -3.57 -15.65 -7.21
N SER A 217 -2.86 -15.73 -6.08
CA SER A 217 -3.15 -14.86 -4.92
C SER A 217 -2.74 -13.42 -5.17
N GLN A 218 -1.74 -13.20 -6.03
CA GLN A 218 -1.30 -11.86 -6.45
C GLN A 218 -2.42 -11.05 -7.10
N TYR A 219 -3.30 -11.68 -7.88
CA TYR A 219 -4.42 -10.96 -8.52
C TYR A 219 -5.42 -10.45 -7.49
N VAL A 220 -5.66 -11.23 -6.43
CA VAL A 220 -6.56 -10.85 -5.34
C VAL A 220 -5.92 -9.78 -4.45
N ASP A 221 -4.62 -9.89 -4.20
CA ASP A 221 -3.81 -8.86 -3.52
C ASP A 221 -3.90 -7.52 -4.25
N ILE A 222 -3.58 -7.47 -5.56
CA ILE A 222 -3.65 -6.21 -6.33
C ILE A 222 -5.10 -5.69 -6.45
N TRP A 223 -6.08 -6.56 -6.68
CA TRP A 223 -7.49 -6.15 -6.73
C TRP A 223 -7.95 -5.48 -5.45
N SER A 224 -7.66 -6.11 -4.31
CA SER A 224 -8.06 -5.57 -3.01
C SER A 224 -7.30 -4.29 -2.66
N MET A 225 -6.03 -4.18 -3.03
CA MET A 225 -5.24 -2.95 -2.91
C MET A 225 -5.85 -1.80 -3.71
N ASP A 226 -6.18 -2.02 -4.99
CA ASP A 226 -6.80 -1.01 -5.86
C ASP A 226 -8.14 -0.51 -5.26
N CYS A 227 -8.95 -1.43 -4.72
CA CYS A 227 -10.21 -1.07 -4.06
C CYS A 227 -9.97 -0.23 -2.80
N CYS A 228 -9.01 -0.63 -1.96
CA CYS A 228 -8.73 0.07 -0.71
C CYS A 228 -8.23 1.51 -0.95
N ILE A 229 -7.40 1.72 -1.98
CA ILE A 229 -6.94 3.05 -2.37
C ILE A 229 -8.13 3.92 -2.78
N LEU A 230 -8.99 3.44 -3.67
CA LEU A 230 -10.11 4.24 -4.21
C LEU A 230 -11.17 4.60 -3.16
N TYR A 231 -11.36 3.76 -2.14
CA TYR A 231 -12.39 3.98 -1.12
C TYR A 231 -12.28 5.34 -0.42
N LEU A 232 -11.07 5.77 -0.03
CA LEU A 232 -10.90 7.05 0.68
C LEU A 232 -11.32 8.24 -0.20
N ILE A 233 -11.01 8.21 -1.50
CA ILE A 233 -11.41 9.25 -2.45
C ILE A 233 -12.93 9.28 -2.61
N VAL A 234 -13.56 8.11 -2.78
CA VAL A 234 -15.02 7.99 -2.89
C VAL A 234 -15.69 8.53 -1.62
N ARG A 235 -15.17 8.16 -0.45
CA ARG A 235 -15.70 8.62 0.83
C ARG A 235 -15.60 10.14 0.97
N TYR A 236 -14.45 10.75 0.67
CA TYR A 236 -14.34 12.22 0.67
C TYR A 236 -15.32 12.89 -0.29
N GLY A 237 -15.48 12.35 -1.50
CA GLY A 237 -16.44 12.88 -2.48
C GLY A 237 -17.88 12.84 -1.97
N CYS A 238 -18.25 11.78 -1.26
CA CYS A 238 -19.57 11.65 -0.64
C CYS A 238 -19.75 12.63 0.53
N LEU A 239 -18.75 12.79 1.41
CA LEU A 239 -18.80 13.81 2.47
C LEU A 239 -18.98 15.22 1.90
N ALA A 240 -18.26 15.56 0.84
CA ALA A 240 -18.40 16.82 0.12
C ALA A 240 -19.82 17.01 -0.44
N SER A 241 -20.35 15.95 -1.05
CA SER A 241 -21.71 15.96 -1.59
C SER A 241 -22.75 16.18 -0.49
N GLN A 242 -22.59 15.53 0.67
CA GLN A 242 -23.44 15.77 1.84
C GLN A 242 -23.38 17.24 2.28
N THR A 243 -22.19 17.82 2.37
CA THR A 243 -22.05 19.25 2.70
C THR A 243 -22.76 20.13 1.67
N VAL A 244 -22.55 19.91 0.37
CA VAL A 244 -23.23 20.67 -0.70
C VAL A 244 -24.75 20.59 -0.61
N LEU A 245 -25.30 19.38 -0.41
CA LEU A 245 -26.74 19.17 -0.29
C LEU A 245 -27.32 19.95 0.90
N THR A 246 -26.62 19.93 2.04
CA THR A 246 -27.07 20.61 3.25
C THR A 246 -26.87 22.14 3.18
N THR A 247 -25.69 22.61 2.80
CA THR A 247 -25.33 24.04 2.86
C THR A 247 -25.81 24.86 1.66
N LEU A 248 -25.72 24.30 0.45
CA LEU A 248 -26.07 25.03 -0.78
C LEU A 248 -27.51 24.77 -1.22
N LEU A 249 -28.01 23.54 -1.06
CA LEU A 249 -29.37 23.18 -1.49
C LEU A 249 -30.39 23.23 -0.35
N GLY A 250 -29.97 23.46 0.90
CA GLY A 250 -30.86 23.53 2.06
C GLY A 250 -31.60 22.22 2.34
N THR A 251 -31.04 21.08 1.91
CA THR A 251 -31.64 19.77 2.17
C THR A 251 -31.49 19.42 3.65
N GLU A 252 -32.51 18.78 4.24
CA GLU A 252 -32.44 18.30 5.63
C GLU A 252 -31.21 17.40 5.83
N SER A 253 -30.41 17.69 6.87
CA SER A 253 -29.14 16.99 7.14
C SER A 253 -29.27 15.47 7.14
N ARG A 254 -30.35 14.93 7.74
CA ARG A 254 -30.63 13.49 7.77
C ARG A 254 -30.83 12.90 6.38
N ILE A 255 -31.56 13.60 5.50
CA ILE A 255 -31.80 13.18 4.11
C ILE A 255 -30.50 13.24 3.31
N SER A 256 -29.74 14.34 3.43
CA SER A 256 -28.43 14.50 2.80
C SER A 256 -27.46 13.38 3.20
N GLN A 257 -27.42 13.03 4.48
CA GLN A 257 -26.60 11.94 5.01
C GLN A 257 -27.05 10.56 4.47
N GLN A 258 -28.36 10.28 4.44
CA GLN A 258 -28.88 9.02 3.88
C GLN A 258 -28.58 8.88 2.39
N LEU A 259 -28.73 9.95 1.61
CA LEU A 259 -28.41 9.95 0.19
C LEU A 259 -26.91 9.74 -0.03
N SER A 260 -26.08 10.49 0.68
CA SER A 260 -24.62 10.40 0.56
C SER A 260 -24.10 9.00 0.93
N THR A 261 -24.59 8.42 2.03
CA THR A 261 -24.19 7.08 2.49
C THR A 261 -24.62 6.00 1.48
N SER A 262 -25.83 6.10 0.94
CA SER A 262 -26.33 5.18 -0.10
C SER A 262 -25.52 5.26 -1.39
N VAL A 263 -25.20 6.47 -1.84
CA VAL A 263 -24.35 6.72 -3.02
C VAL A 263 -22.94 6.17 -2.80
N CYS A 264 -22.36 6.38 -1.60
CA CYS A 264 -21.04 5.85 -1.25
C CYS A 264 -21.00 4.32 -1.36
N VAL A 265 -21.99 3.62 -0.81
CA VAL A 265 -22.10 2.16 -0.89
C VAL A 265 -22.25 1.71 -2.34
N LEU A 266 -23.09 2.37 -3.14
CA LEU A 266 -23.33 2.01 -4.53
C LEU A 266 -22.07 2.17 -5.39
N ILE A 267 -21.42 3.34 -5.31
CA ILE A 267 -20.20 3.63 -6.06
C ILE A 267 -19.10 2.65 -5.67
N TYR A 268 -18.87 2.47 -4.37
CA TYR A 268 -17.78 1.61 -3.90
C TYR A 268 -18.02 0.13 -4.24
N SER A 269 -19.25 -0.37 -4.09
CA SER A 269 -19.59 -1.74 -4.50
C SER A 269 -19.40 -1.95 -6.01
N THR A 270 -19.75 -0.95 -6.82
CA THR A 270 -19.54 -0.99 -8.27
C THR A 270 -18.05 -1.05 -8.62
N ILE A 271 -17.21 -0.27 -7.92
CA ILE A 271 -15.75 -0.32 -8.08
C ILE A 271 -15.21 -1.70 -7.70
N VAL A 272 -15.62 -2.25 -6.55
CA VAL A 272 -15.16 -3.58 -6.09
C VAL A 272 -15.49 -4.66 -7.12
N VAL A 273 -16.73 -4.70 -7.61
CA VAL A 273 -17.17 -5.68 -8.62
C VAL A 273 -16.48 -5.45 -9.97
N GLY A 274 -16.41 -4.20 -10.43
CA GLY A 274 -15.79 -3.84 -11.71
C GLY A 274 -14.30 -4.18 -11.77
N LEU A 275 -13.55 -3.83 -10.72
CA LEU A 275 -12.13 -4.19 -10.60
C LEU A 275 -11.94 -5.70 -10.43
N GLY A 276 -12.83 -6.37 -9.70
CA GLY A 276 -12.80 -7.82 -9.51
C GLY A 276 -12.94 -8.56 -10.83
N LYS A 277 -13.88 -8.13 -11.69
CA LYS A 277 -14.02 -8.66 -13.06
C LYS A 277 -12.76 -8.42 -13.89
N SER A 278 -12.23 -7.20 -13.88
CA SER A 278 -11.01 -6.84 -14.62
C SER A 278 -9.80 -7.69 -14.21
N HIS A 279 -9.59 -7.91 -12.91
CA HIS A 279 -8.49 -8.75 -12.42
C HIS A 279 -8.73 -10.24 -12.65
N SER A 280 -9.97 -10.72 -12.61
CA SER A 280 -10.34 -12.08 -13.04
C SER A 280 -10.01 -12.32 -14.50
N ASP A 281 -10.33 -11.37 -15.40
CA ASP A 281 -10.00 -11.48 -16.82
C ASP A 281 -8.47 -11.52 -17.03
N LYS A 282 -7.70 -10.72 -16.29
CA LYS A 282 -6.22 -10.74 -16.32
C LYS A 282 -5.66 -12.06 -15.77
N TYR A 283 -6.32 -12.67 -14.78
CA TYR A 283 -5.96 -13.98 -14.25
C TYR A 283 -6.18 -15.08 -15.29
N GLN A 284 -7.35 -15.11 -15.95
CA GLN A 284 -7.65 -16.04 -17.03
C GLN A 284 -6.64 -15.93 -18.18
N LYS A 285 -6.22 -14.70 -18.52
CA LYS A 285 -5.17 -14.40 -19.52
C LYS A 285 -3.74 -14.62 -19.02
N ARG A 286 -3.56 -15.05 -17.77
CA ARG A 286 -2.26 -15.31 -17.13
C ARG A 286 -1.25 -14.16 -17.20
N TRP A 287 -1.73 -12.92 -17.15
CA TRP A 287 -0.91 -11.70 -17.30
C TRP A 287 0.32 -11.61 -16.37
N LEU A 288 0.23 -12.12 -15.14
CA LEU A 288 1.27 -12.04 -14.12
C LEU A 288 1.95 -13.40 -13.86
N HIS A 289 1.75 -14.38 -14.75
CA HIS A 289 2.41 -15.69 -14.64
C HIS A 289 3.78 -15.72 -15.35
N GLY A 290 4.19 -14.65 -16.02
CA GLY A 290 5.49 -14.56 -16.71
C GLY A 290 6.25 -13.32 -16.26
N ASN A 291 6.86 -12.63 -17.22
CA ASN A 291 7.49 -11.33 -16.97
C ASN A 291 6.41 -10.33 -16.50
N CYS A 292 6.79 -9.49 -15.56
CA CYS A 292 5.98 -8.40 -15.06
C CYS A 292 5.93 -7.29 -16.12
N PRO A 293 4.77 -7.05 -16.77
CA PRO A 293 4.69 -6.17 -17.93
C PRO A 293 4.99 -4.69 -17.59
N PHE A 294 4.85 -4.30 -16.32
CA PHE A 294 5.06 -2.93 -15.89
C PHE A 294 6.43 -2.69 -15.22
N SER A 295 7.28 -3.71 -15.06
CA SER A 295 8.62 -3.49 -14.48
C SER A 295 9.49 -2.62 -15.39
N GLY A 296 10.25 -1.69 -14.80
CA GLY A 296 11.12 -0.79 -15.56
C GLY A 296 12.14 -1.56 -16.40
N ARG A 297 12.70 -2.64 -15.81
CA ARG A 297 13.61 -3.57 -16.49
C ARG A 297 12.95 -4.27 -17.68
N ALA A 298 11.75 -4.86 -17.53
CA ALA A 298 11.10 -5.54 -18.64
C ALA A 298 10.81 -4.59 -19.81
N ARG A 299 10.46 -3.33 -19.52
CA ARG A 299 10.28 -2.30 -20.54
C ARG A 299 11.59 -1.92 -21.23
N LEU A 300 12.67 -1.68 -20.47
CA LEU A 300 14.01 -1.42 -21.02
C LEU A 300 14.57 -2.59 -21.85
N LEU A 301 14.21 -3.83 -21.52
CA LEU A 301 14.60 -5.02 -22.28
C LEU A 301 13.66 -5.32 -23.46
N GLY A 302 12.56 -4.59 -23.64
CA GLY A 302 11.56 -4.87 -24.68
C GLY A 302 10.78 -6.18 -24.45
N ARG A 303 10.70 -6.62 -23.20
CA ARG A 303 10.00 -7.83 -22.74
C ARG A 303 8.59 -7.53 -22.20
N SER A 304 8.22 -6.27 -22.11
CA SER A 304 6.88 -5.87 -21.66
C SER A 304 5.83 -6.23 -22.69
N ASN A 305 4.74 -6.85 -22.22
CA ASN A 305 3.54 -7.13 -23.03
C ASN A 305 2.38 -6.18 -22.70
N PHE A 306 2.65 -5.02 -22.07
CA PHE A 306 1.62 -4.16 -21.49
C PHE A 306 0.60 -3.63 -22.52
N ARG A 307 1.01 -3.35 -23.77
CA ARG A 307 0.16 -2.90 -24.88
C ARG A 307 0.18 -3.81 -26.12
N GLY A 308 0.60 -5.08 -25.95
CA GLY A 308 0.89 -6.00 -27.06
C GLY A 308 2.38 -6.17 -27.30
N ARG A 309 2.76 -7.04 -28.25
CA ARG A 309 4.16 -7.37 -28.55
C ARG A 309 4.89 -6.12 -29.07
N GLY A 310 5.75 -5.50 -28.27
CA GLY A 310 6.55 -4.36 -28.69
C GLY A 310 7.39 -3.75 -27.56
N GLN A 311 8.45 -3.02 -27.90
CA GLN A 311 9.18 -2.18 -26.95
C GLN A 311 8.28 -1.02 -26.54
N GLU A 312 7.87 -0.98 -25.27
CA GLU A 312 7.23 0.21 -24.69
C GLU A 312 8.30 1.06 -24.01
N ASP A 313 8.59 2.21 -24.61
CA ASP A 313 9.58 3.14 -24.07
C ASP A 313 9.21 3.59 -22.66
N VAL A 314 10.20 3.60 -21.77
CA VAL A 314 10.06 4.15 -20.41
C VAL A 314 10.37 5.64 -20.49
N HIS A 315 9.34 6.48 -20.35
CA HIS A 315 9.53 7.93 -20.26
C HIS A 315 9.74 8.36 -18.80
N VAL A 316 10.64 9.32 -18.59
CA VAL A 316 10.84 9.99 -17.30
C VAL A 316 9.53 10.59 -16.82
N VAL A 317 8.72 11.15 -17.73
CA VAL A 317 7.39 11.67 -17.40
C VAL A 317 6.50 10.60 -16.77
N THR A 318 6.43 9.39 -17.33
CA THR A 318 5.63 8.29 -16.75
C THR A 318 6.10 7.93 -15.35
N VAL A 319 7.42 7.89 -15.14
CA VAL A 319 8.02 7.62 -13.84
C VAL A 319 7.69 8.72 -12.83
N CYS A 320 7.81 9.99 -13.24
CA CYS A 320 7.47 11.16 -12.45
C CYS A 320 5.97 11.24 -12.13
N THR A 321 5.09 10.90 -13.07
CA THR A 321 3.63 10.81 -12.83
C THR A 321 3.31 9.73 -11.80
N PHE A 322 3.92 8.55 -11.92
CA PHE A 322 3.77 7.49 -10.94
C PHE A 322 4.30 7.93 -9.56
N ALA A 323 5.48 8.55 -9.51
CA ALA A 323 6.06 9.10 -8.29
C ALA A 323 5.20 10.21 -7.67
N ALA A 324 4.45 10.98 -8.47
CA ALA A 324 3.56 12.05 -8.03
C ALA A 324 2.14 11.57 -7.62
N LEU A 325 1.83 10.27 -7.72
CA LEU A 325 0.53 9.74 -7.30
C LEU A 325 0.09 10.16 -5.88
N PRO A 326 0.99 10.21 -4.87
CA PRO A 326 0.64 10.74 -3.55
C PRO A 326 0.04 12.15 -3.59
N VAL A 327 0.56 13.03 -4.45
CA VAL A 327 0.08 14.42 -4.60
C VAL A 327 -1.34 14.44 -5.14
N ILE A 328 -1.64 13.57 -6.13
CA ILE A 328 -2.99 13.47 -6.70
C ILE A 328 -3.95 12.89 -5.67
N PHE A 329 -3.53 11.82 -5.00
CA PHE A 329 -4.35 11.07 -4.04
C PHE A 329 -4.80 11.91 -2.84
N THR A 330 -3.96 12.85 -2.42
CA THR A 330 -4.19 13.69 -1.25
C THR A 330 -4.68 15.09 -1.63
N GLY A 331 -4.22 15.62 -2.76
CA GLY A 331 -4.61 16.93 -3.27
C GLY A 331 -6.11 17.02 -3.54
N ILE A 332 -6.72 15.97 -4.12
CA ILE A 332 -8.17 15.95 -4.37
C ILE A 332 -8.97 16.04 -3.04
N PRO A 333 -8.75 15.16 -2.04
CA PRO A 333 -9.36 15.30 -0.72
C PRO A 333 -9.13 16.67 -0.07
N THR A 334 -7.90 17.20 -0.11
CA THR A 334 -7.59 18.52 0.49
C THR A 334 -8.33 19.66 -0.22
N ILE A 335 -8.42 19.65 -1.54
CA ILE A 335 -9.18 20.67 -2.30
C ILE A 335 -10.66 20.61 -1.92
N ILE A 336 -11.23 19.40 -1.92
CA ILE A 336 -12.62 19.16 -1.50
C ILE A 336 -12.85 19.69 -0.08
N GLN A 337 -11.94 19.35 0.83
CA GLN A 337 -12.04 19.72 2.23
C GLN A 337 -12.00 21.23 2.44
N VAL A 338 -11.07 21.92 1.79
CA VAL A 338 -10.89 23.38 1.93
C VAL A 338 -12.02 24.15 1.25
N LEU A 339 -12.39 23.76 0.02
CA LEU A 339 -13.32 24.54 -0.80
C LEU A 339 -14.80 24.22 -0.53
N VAL A 340 -15.10 23.01 -0.09
CA VAL A 340 -16.49 22.54 0.06
C VAL A 340 -16.86 22.33 1.51
N ILE A 341 -16.02 21.63 2.28
CA ILE A 341 -16.37 21.21 3.65
C ILE A 341 -16.12 22.34 4.65
N GLY A 342 -15.04 23.10 4.48
CA GLY A 342 -14.67 24.18 5.39
C GLY A 342 -14.14 23.72 6.76
N SER A 343 -13.72 22.46 6.88
CA SER A 343 -13.15 21.90 8.12
C SER A 343 -11.94 21.03 7.86
N ALA A 344 -10.91 21.16 8.69
CA ALA A 344 -9.68 20.38 8.60
C ALA A 344 -9.84 18.98 9.24
N GLY A 345 -10.93 18.70 9.96
CA GLY A 345 -11.01 17.51 10.80
C GLY A 345 -9.77 17.39 11.70
N SER A 346 -9.29 16.16 11.92
CA SER A 346 -8.01 15.91 12.58
C SER A 346 -6.84 16.21 11.64
N THR A 347 -6.11 17.28 11.93
CA THR A 347 -4.86 17.62 11.26
C THR A 347 -3.76 16.61 11.56
N VAL A 348 -3.77 16.05 12.78
CA VAL A 348 -2.83 14.99 13.19
C VAL A 348 -3.02 13.74 12.33
N ALA A 349 -4.26 13.27 12.14
CA ALA A 349 -4.54 12.13 11.26
C ALA A 349 -4.12 12.40 9.81
N ALA A 350 -4.44 13.58 9.29
CA ALA A 350 -4.04 13.98 7.94
C ALA A 350 -2.52 13.98 7.74
N MET A 351 -1.78 14.55 8.70
CA MET A 351 -0.32 14.56 8.66
C MET A 351 0.27 13.17 8.67
N TRP A 352 -0.25 12.26 9.50
CA TRP A 352 0.19 10.87 9.50
C TRP A 352 -0.11 10.20 8.16
N ALA A 353 -1.31 10.39 7.60
CA ALA A 353 -1.67 9.83 6.30
C ALA A 353 -0.72 10.30 5.19
N PHE A 354 -0.43 11.60 5.14
CA PHE A 354 0.41 12.16 4.08
C PHE A 354 1.88 11.77 4.23
N ARG A 355 2.42 11.82 5.46
CA ARG A 355 3.80 11.41 5.72
C ARG A 355 4.02 9.94 5.44
N THR A 356 3.13 9.08 5.94
CA THR A 356 3.23 7.63 5.72
C THR A 356 3.09 7.31 4.24
N LEU A 357 2.17 7.96 3.52
CA LEU A 357 2.03 7.79 2.07
C LEU A 357 3.29 8.22 1.32
N VAL A 358 3.81 9.42 1.56
CA VAL A 358 5.02 9.93 0.89
C VAL A 358 6.22 9.05 1.21
N LEU A 359 6.41 8.64 2.47
CA LEU A 359 7.52 7.77 2.88
C LEU A 359 7.42 6.39 2.23
N GLY A 360 6.28 5.71 2.36
CA GLY A 360 6.06 4.39 1.76
C GLY A 360 6.20 4.42 0.24
N TRP A 361 5.59 5.41 -0.41
CA TRP A 361 5.61 5.56 -1.87
C TRP A 361 7.01 5.91 -2.39
N SER A 362 7.69 6.87 -1.77
CA SER A 362 9.06 7.24 -2.14
C SER A 362 10.00 6.06 -1.96
N TYR A 363 9.82 5.27 -0.91
CA TYR A 363 10.62 4.07 -0.68
C TYR A 363 10.32 2.97 -1.70
N ARG A 364 9.06 2.82 -2.17
CA ARG A 364 8.71 1.92 -3.28
C ARG A 364 9.40 2.29 -4.60
N LEU A 365 9.73 3.55 -4.83
CA LEU A 365 10.55 3.94 -6.00
C LEU A 365 11.96 3.31 -5.94
N PHE A 366 12.41 2.83 -4.78
CA PHE A 366 13.63 2.03 -4.62
C PHE A 366 13.49 0.56 -5.05
N ASP A 367 12.27 0.07 -5.30
CA ASP A 367 12.09 -1.21 -5.98
C ASP A 367 12.33 -1.07 -7.50
N ARG A 368 12.27 -2.22 -8.19
CA ARG A 368 12.60 -2.50 -9.60
C ARG A 368 11.88 -1.66 -10.68
N TRP A 369 11.17 -0.63 -10.27
CA TRP A 369 10.60 0.42 -11.12
C TRP A 369 11.64 1.47 -11.54
N LEU A 370 12.52 1.88 -10.62
CA LEU A 370 13.48 2.98 -10.81
C LEU A 370 14.89 2.57 -10.38
N LEU A 371 14.99 1.80 -9.29
CA LEU A 371 16.21 1.22 -8.76
C LEU A 371 16.07 -0.29 -8.85
N ASP A 372 17.00 -0.97 -9.51
CA ASP A 372 16.90 -2.42 -9.71
C ASP A 372 17.26 -3.24 -8.46
N GLY A 373 16.89 -2.76 -7.28
CA GLY A 373 17.33 -3.29 -6.00
C GLY A 373 17.53 -2.19 -4.96
N CYS A 374 17.50 -2.62 -3.70
CA CYS A 374 17.86 -1.81 -2.55
C CYS A 374 19.29 -2.19 -2.11
N VAL A 375 20.24 -1.24 -2.16
CA VAL A 375 21.66 -1.50 -1.83
C VAL A 375 21.83 -2.11 -0.43
N PRO A 376 21.20 -1.57 0.65
CA PRO A 376 21.21 -2.22 1.97
C PRO A 376 20.72 -3.67 1.94
N MET A 377 19.61 -3.92 1.24
CA MET A 377 19.04 -5.25 1.16
C MET A 377 19.94 -6.20 0.35
N ASN A 378 20.56 -5.74 -0.73
CA ASN A 378 21.54 -6.52 -1.50
C ASN A 378 22.76 -6.89 -0.65
N TYR A 379 23.22 -5.99 0.22
CA TYR A 379 24.30 -6.26 1.17
C TYR A 379 23.95 -7.39 2.15
N PHE A 380 22.73 -7.39 2.70
CA PHE A 380 22.28 -8.46 3.58
C PHE A 380 22.01 -9.80 2.87
N THR A 381 21.96 -9.81 1.53
CA THR A 381 21.49 -10.96 0.75
C THR A 381 22.53 -11.51 -0.23
N SER A 382 23.72 -10.91 -0.30
CA SER A 382 24.82 -11.31 -1.19
C SER A 382 25.51 -12.64 -0.80
N GLY A 383 25.13 -13.27 0.32
CA GLY A 383 25.64 -14.58 0.76
C GLY A 383 24.86 -15.78 0.19
N ARG A 384 25.54 -16.91 -0.05
CA ARG A 384 24.92 -18.16 -0.57
C ARG A 384 23.82 -18.72 0.33
N GLN A 385 23.85 -18.44 1.63
CA GLN A 385 22.74 -18.66 2.56
C GLN A 385 22.76 -17.54 3.61
N PRO A 386 21.83 -16.57 3.54
CA PRO A 386 21.76 -15.53 4.55
C PRO A 386 21.39 -16.14 5.90
N SER A 387 22.09 -15.74 6.97
CA SER A 387 21.70 -16.11 8.33
C SER A 387 20.28 -15.61 8.64
N TRP A 388 19.65 -16.13 9.70
CA TRP A 388 18.35 -15.63 10.15
C TRP A 388 18.40 -14.12 10.42
N PHE A 389 19.51 -13.62 10.96
CA PHE A 389 19.74 -12.21 11.22
C PHE A 389 19.82 -11.41 9.91
N CYS A 390 20.59 -11.88 8.92
CA CYS A 390 20.65 -11.22 7.61
C CYS A 390 19.28 -11.19 6.92
N THR A 391 18.52 -12.28 7.05
CA THR A 391 17.14 -12.36 6.54
C THR A 391 16.23 -11.35 7.23
N PHE A 392 16.33 -11.23 8.55
CA PHE A 392 15.56 -10.26 9.35
C PHE A 392 15.94 -8.81 9.00
N CYS A 393 17.23 -8.51 8.88
CA CYS A 393 17.69 -7.19 8.44
C CYS A 393 17.23 -6.87 7.03
N ALA A 394 17.36 -7.81 6.07
CA ALA A 394 16.86 -7.66 4.71
C ALA A 394 15.35 -7.43 4.66
N ALA A 395 14.60 -8.10 5.53
CA ALA A 395 13.16 -7.89 5.70
C ALA A 395 12.82 -6.47 6.17
N ILE A 396 13.57 -5.91 7.13
CA ILE A 396 13.37 -4.53 7.62
C ILE A 396 13.66 -3.49 6.54
N VAL A 397 14.70 -3.70 5.73
CA VAL A 397 15.09 -2.76 4.67
C VAL A 397 14.48 -3.08 3.30
N SER A 398 13.55 -4.04 3.24
CA SER A 398 12.86 -4.40 2.01
C SER A 398 11.97 -3.23 1.58
N PRO A 399 12.12 -2.69 0.35
CA PRO A 399 11.31 -1.55 -0.07
C PRO A 399 9.83 -1.83 -0.13
N THR A 400 9.49 -3.06 -0.47
CA THR A 400 8.12 -3.54 -0.46
C THR A 400 7.56 -3.71 0.95
N ALA A 401 8.36 -4.20 1.91
CA ALA A 401 7.92 -4.33 3.30
C ALA A 401 7.64 -2.95 3.92
N VAL A 402 8.54 -2.00 3.69
CA VAL A 402 8.37 -0.61 4.12
C VAL A 402 7.15 0.03 3.45
N LEU A 403 6.96 -0.18 2.13
CA LEU A 403 5.76 0.26 1.44
C LEU A 403 4.49 -0.30 2.09
N HIS A 404 4.38 -1.61 2.28
CA HIS A 404 3.18 -2.22 2.85
C HIS A 404 2.89 -1.70 4.25
N PHE A 405 3.92 -1.62 5.10
CA PHE A 405 3.79 -1.10 6.45
C PHE A 405 3.23 0.32 6.45
N PHE A 406 3.83 1.21 5.66
CA PHE A 406 3.39 2.60 5.58
C PHE A 406 2.06 2.76 4.84
N THR A 407 1.75 1.92 3.86
CA THR A 407 0.46 1.95 3.14
C THR A 407 -0.67 1.52 4.07
N GLY A 408 -0.47 0.49 4.90
CA GLY A 408 -1.45 0.12 5.92
C GLY A 408 -1.71 1.27 6.90
N LEU A 409 -0.65 1.91 7.39
CA LEU A 409 -0.78 3.11 8.23
C LEU A 409 -1.47 4.27 7.50
N THR A 410 -1.18 4.48 6.20
CA THR A 410 -1.82 5.50 5.37
C THR A 410 -3.32 5.27 5.28
N LEU A 411 -3.74 4.03 5.02
CA LEU A 411 -5.15 3.68 4.89
C LEU A 411 -5.90 3.84 6.21
N LEU A 412 -5.29 3.43 7.33
CA LEU A 412 -5.86 3.63 8.66
C LEU A 412 -5.98 5.12 9.00
N THR A 413 -4.90 5.89 8.85
CA THR A 413 -4.87 7.32 9.20
C THR A 413 -5.69 8.19 8.26
N GLY A 414 -5.75 7.84 6.97
CA GLY A 414 -6.67 8.44 6.01
C GLY A 414 -8.13 8.17 6.37
N TYR A 415 -8.46 6.97 6.82
CA TYR A 415 -9.81 6.67 7.32
C TYR A 415 -10.14 7.41 8.62
N MET A 416 -9.22 7.46 9.58
CA MET A 416 -9.35 8.26 10.81
C MET A 416 -9.60 9.74 10.49
N HIS A 417 -8.90 10.26 9.49
CA HIS A 417 -9.11 11.61 8.99
C HIS A 417 -10.52 11.78 8.37
N CYS A 418 -10.97 10.86 7.50
CA CYS A 418 -12.36 10.87 6.99
C CYS A 418 -13.39 10.90 8.12
N ARG A 419 -13.20 10.11 9.18
CA ARG A 419 -14.10 10.03 10.34
C ARG A 419 -14.18 11.35 11.10
N SER A 420 -13.05 12.01 11.32
CA SER A 420 -13.02 13.33 11.96
C SER A 420 -13.74 14.41 11.13
N VAL A 421 -13.68 14.30 9.80
CA VAL A 421 -14.40 15.22 8.90
C VAL A 421 -15.90 14.91 8.89
N GLU A 422 -16.29 13.63 8.91
CA GLU A 422 -17.70 13.21 9.00
C GLU A 422 -18.39 13.75 10.25
N GLU A 423 -17.70 13.76 11.38
CA GLU A 423 -18.22 14.31 12.64
C GLU A 423 -18.62 15.78 12.47
N PHE A 424 -17.76 16.58 11.84
CA PHE A 424 -18.05 17.99 11.54
C PHE A 424 -19.23 18.15 10.57
N VAL A 425 -19.30 17.33 9.51
CA VAL A 425 -20.39 17.41 8.52
C VAL A 425 -21.75 16.97 9.08
N SER A 426 -21.75 16.24 10.19
CA SER A 426 -22.95 15.71 10.84
C SER A 426 -23.48 16.59 11.98
N MET A 427 -22.70 17.57 12.43
CA MET A 427 -23.15 18.63 13.35
C MET A 427 -23.94 19.69 12.58
#